data_AF-A0ABC9NX58-F1
#
_entry.id   AF-A0ABC9NX58-F1
#
_cell.length_a   1.000
_cell.length_b   1.000
_cell.length_c   1.000
_cell.angle_alpha   90.00
_cell.angle_beta   90.00
_cell.angle_gamma   90.00
#
_symmetry.space_group_name_H-M   'P 1'
#
loop_
_entity.id
_entity.type
_entity.pdbx_description
1 polymer ?
#
loop_
_entity_poly.entity_id
_entity_poly.type
_entity_poly.pdbx_seq_one_letter_code
_entity_poly.pdbx_strand_id
1 'polypeptide(L)'
;MKTKFIAISLGVALLLAGNVSLVADASWLSKAMDRLETSNAKLSPTWPKAEQYRHYRPGQAIGAPLPDEDMRIAGVSLGTSFDAVKASLGQPTSEKRDELTYGGIKFGHSLMQDSRPIVWYMTVSNRDAVTARGIAVGDSLKKVMDIYGRPDFIDFNNRWFYGYLRYNSDNIVGIFFEHNGSKVTKIIISDN
;
A
#
# COMPACT_ATOMS: atom_id res chain seq x y z
N MET A 1 -50.83 -6.95 -4.77
CA MET A 1 -49.81 -6.86 -5.84
C MET A 1 -48.54 -7.53 -5.35
N LYS A 2 -48.02 -8.50 -6.11
CA LYS A 2 -46.95 -9.42 -5.70
C LYS A 2 -45.58 -8.83 -5.98
N THR A 3 -44.75 -8.68 -4.95
CA THR A 3 -43.35 -8.22 -5.03
C THR A 3 -42.49 -9.37 -5.55
N LYS A 4 -41.79 -9.17 -6.68
CA LYS A 4 -40.88 -10.17 -7.26
C LYS A 4 -39.50 -10.03 -6.61
N PHE A 5 -39.04 -11.08 -5.93
CA PHE A 5 -37.65 -11.26 -5.54
C PHE A 5 -36.86 -11.72 -6.77
N ILE A 6 -35.85 -10.95 -7.19
CA ILE A 6 -34.87 -11.38 -8.18
C ILE A 6 -33.76 -12.10 -7.41
N ALA A 7 -33.82 -13.44 -7.41
CA ALA A 7 -32.71 -14.29 -6.99
C ALA A 7 -31.70 -14.34 -8.14
N ILE A 8 -30.52 -13.73 -7.96
CA ILE A 8 -29.38 -13.95 -8.86
C ILE A 8 -28.72 -15.24 -8.38
N SER A 9 -29.01 -16.35 -9.06
CA SER A 9 -28.36 -17.64 -8.86
C SER A 9 -26.91 -17.59 -9.34
N LEU A 10 -25.96 -17.66 -8.39
CA LEU A 10 -24.54 -17.85 -8.70
C LEU A 10 -24.29 -19.35 -8.88
N GLY A 11 -24.30 -19.82 -10.12
CA GLY A 11 -23.99 -21.21 -10.47
C GLY A 11 -22.52 -21.52 -10.23
N VAL A 12 -22.20 -22.28 -9.18
CA VAL A 12 -20.92 -22.99 -9.04
C VAL A 12 -21.10 -24.38 -9.63
N ALA A 13 -20.60 -24.61 -10.84
CA ALA A 13 -20.53 -25.96 -11.40
C ALA A 13 -19.26 -26.65 -10.89
N LEU A 14 -19.41 -27.50 -9.87
CA LEU A 14 -18.40 -28.51 -9.53
C LEU A 14 -18.58 -29.70 -10.50
N LEU A 15 -17.66 -29.85 -11.45
CA LEU A 15 -17.56 -31.04 -12.29
C LEU A 15 -16.57 -32.02 -11.67
N LEU A 16 -17.10 -33.11 -11.11
CA LEU A 16 -16.38 -34.33 -10.79
C LEU A 16 -16.22 -35.17 -12.08
N ALA A 17 -15.02 -35.21 -12.65
CA ALA A 17 -14.64 -36.26 -13.60
C ALA A 17 -13.12 -36.41 -13.73
N GLY A 18 -12.61 -37.57 -13.30
CA GLY A 18 -11.56 -38.36 -13.97
C GLY A 18 -10.15 -37.78 -14.13
N ASN A 19 -9.19 -38.36 -13.39
CA ASN A 19 -7.77 -38.56 -13.71
C ASN A 19 -7.21 -37.91 -15.01
N VAL A 20 -6.94 -36.61 -14.97
CA VAL A 20 -6.06 -35.93 -15.94
C VAL A 20 -5.09 -35.07 -15.13
N SER A 21 -3.82 -35.51 -15.07
CA SER A 21 -2.62 -34.75 -14.67
C SER A 21 -2.84 -33.52 -13.77
N LEU A 22 -2.94 -33.77 -12.45
CA LEU A 22 -3.17 -32.81 -11.36
C LEU A 22 -2.12 -31.68 -11.17
N VAL A 23 -1.19 -31.52 -12.10
CA VAL A 23 -0.12 -30.50 -12.04
C VAL A 23 -0.30 -29.41 -13.11
N ALA A 24 -1.26 -29.56 -14.03
CA ALA A 24 -1.68 -28.49 -14.93
C ALA A 24 -2.53 -27.46 -14.18
N ASP A 25 -1.83 -26.44 -13.68
CA ASP A 25 -2.29 -25.09 -13.36
C ASP A 25 -3.25 -24.89 -12.17
N ALA A 26 -2.75 -25.08 -10.95
CA ALA A 26 -3.30 -24.35 -9.79
C ALA A 26 -3.21 -22.80 -9.94
N SER A 27 -2.44 -22.31 -10.93
CA SER A 27 -2.26 -20.90 -11.27
C SER A 27 -3.54 -20.21 -11.77
N TRP A 28 -4.38 -20.91 -12.55
CA TRP A 28 -5.63 -20.30 -13.02
C TRP A 28 -6.67 -20.21 -11.89
N LEU A 29 -6.69 -21.20 -10.98
CA LEU A 29 -7.52 -21.20 -9.79
C LEU A 29 -7.13 -20.09 -8.82
N SER A 30 -5.84 -19.92 -8.54
CA SER A 30 -5.36 -18.83 -7.67
C SER A 30 -5.69 -17.45 -8.26
N LYS A 31 -5.48 -17.25 -9.57
CA LYS A 31 -5.89 -16.03 -10.27
C LYS A 31 -7.40 -15.82 -10.28
N ALA A 32 -8.19 -16.89 -10.39
CA ALA A 32 -9.64 -16.80 -10.33
C ALA A 32 -10.11 -16.41 -8.93
N MET A 33 -9.54 -17.00 -7.88
CA MET A 33 -9.89 -16.66 -6.49
C MET A 33 -9.47 -15.24 -6.14
N ASP A 34 -8.27 -14.83 -6.51
CA ASP A 34 -7.79 -13.45 -6.32
C ASP A 34 -8.71 -12.43 -7.03
N ARG A 35 -9.22 -12.76 -8.23
CA ARG A 35 -10.23 -11.94 -8.94
C ARG A 35 -11.58 -11.93 -8.23
N LEU A 36 -12.04 -13.05 -7.69
CA LEU A 36 -13.30 -13.11 -6.92
C LEU A 36 -13.19 -12.33 -5.60
N GLU A 37 -12.11 -12.50 -4.84
CA GLU A 37 -11.86 -11.77 -3.60
C GLU A 37 -11.81 -10.26 -3.85
N THR A 38 -11.10 -9.85 -4.91
CA THR A 38 -11.07 -8.45 -5.37
C THR A 38 -12.46 -7.92 -5.70
N SER A 39 -13.26 -8.69 -6.44
CA SER A 39 -14.56 -8.26 -6.91
C SER A 39 -15.55 -8.14 -5.75
N ASN A 40 -15.54 -9.13 -4.85
CA ASN A 40 -16.34 -9.11 -3.63
C ASN A 40 -15.92 -7.97 -2.69
N ALA A 41 -14.63 -7.71 -2.54
CA ALA A 41 -14.12 -6.59 -1.76
C ALA A 41 -14.64 -5.24 -2.29
N LYS A 42 -14.55 -5.00 -3.61
CA LYS A 42 -15.07 -3.76 -4.24
C LYS A 42 -16.58 -3.60 -4.11
N LEU A 43 -17.32 -4.71 -4.14
CA LEU A 43 -18.77 -4.73 -3.98
C LEU A 43 -19.20 -4.61 -2.51
N SER A 44 -18.29 -4.82 -1.56
CA SER A 44 -18.61 -4.74 -0.14
C SER A 44 -18.99 -3.30 0.25
N PRO A 45 -20.16 -3.10 0.90
CA PRO A 45 -20.53 -1.81 1.47
C PRO A 45 -19.54 -1.27 2.51
N THR A 46 -18.76 -2.16 3.15
CA THR A 46 -17.78 -1.80 4.18
C THR A 46 -16.41 -1.42 3.62
N TRP A 47 -16.22 -1.56 2.30
CA TRP A 47 -14.97 -1.20 1.65
C TRP A 47 -14.73 0.31 1.73
N PRO A 48 -13.52 0.77 2.12
CA PRO A 48 -13.23 2.20 2.12
C PRO A 48 -13.35 2.79 0.72
N LYS A 49 -14.15 3.84 0.58
CA LYS A 49 -14.31 4.57 -0.67
C LYS A 49 -13.88 6.02 -0.48
N ALA A 50 -13.20 6.57 -1.47
CA ALA A 50 -12.55 7.87 -1.35
C ALA A 50 -13.55 9.00 -1.02
N GLU A 51 -14.80 8.89 -1.49
CA GLU A 51 -15.88 9.87 -1.24
C GLU A 51 -16.20 10.01 0.25
N GLN A 52 -16.02 8.94 1.03
CA GLN A 52 -16.24 8.95 2.48
C GLN A 52 -15.25 9.86 3.22
N TYR A 53 -14.12 10.19 2.60
CA TYR A 53 -13.01 10.94 3.19
C TYR A 53 -12.89 12.36 2.63
N ARG A 54 -13.94 12.89 1.99
CA ARG A 54 -13.93 14.23 1.36
C ARG A 54 -14.51 15.36 2.23
N HIS A 55 -14.88 15.06 3.47
CA HIS A 55 -15.66 15.98 4.33
C HIS A 55 -14.80 16.82 5.29
N TYR A 56 -13.48 16.65 5.28
CA TYR A 56 -12.57 17.32 6.21
C TYR A 56 -12.39 18.80 5.89
N ARG A 57 -12.21 19.62 6.93
CA ARG A 57 -11.91 21.04 6.80
C ARG A 57 -10.42 21.27 6.63
N PRO A 58 -9.97 22.30 5.89
CA PRO A 58 -8.55 22.67 5.85
C PRO A 58 -7.97 22.84 7.26
N GLY A 59 -6.78 22.27 7.49
CA GLY A 59 -6.08 22.26 8.77
C GLY A 59 -6.60 21.25 9.80
N GLN A 60 -7.69 20.53 9.52
CA GLN A 60 -8.20 19.48 10.40
C GLN A 60 -7.18 18.34 10.52
N ALA A 61 -6.85 17.96 11.76
CA ALA A 61 -6.02 16.80 12.04
C ALA A 61 -6.79 15.51 11.74
N ILE A 62 -6.14 14.57 11.08
CA ILE A 62 -6.67 13.26 10.70
C ILE A 62 -5.68 12.18 11.15
N GLY A 63 -6.22 11.08 11.68
CA GLY A 63 -5.46 9.93 12.15
C GLY A 63 -4.55 10.26 13.34
N ALA A 64 -3.51 9.44 13.52
CA ALA A 64 -2.53 9.56 14.59
C ALA A 64 -1.14 9.12 14.11
N PRO A 65 -0.05 9.59 14.73
CA PRO A 65 1.30 9.16 14.36
C PRO A 65 1.44 7.63 14.44
N LEU A 66 2.10 7.05 13.44
CA LEU A 66 2.47 5.64 13.49
C LEU A 66 3.70 5.44 14.38
N PRO A 67 3.89 4.23 14.95
CA PRO A 67 5.14 3.89 15.62
C PRO A 67 6.35 4.03 14.68
N ASP A 68 7.50 4.44 15.22
CA ASP A 68 8.74 4.58 14.44
C ASP A 68 9.12 3.32 13.66
N GLU A 69 8.77 2.14 14.18
CA GLU A 69 9.02 0.86 13.52
C GLU A 69 8.25 0.72 12.19
N ASP A 70 7.00 1.20 12.13
CA ASP A 70 6.21 1.24 10.90
C ASP A 70 6.78 2.21 9.87
N MET A 71 7.55 3.21 10.32
CA MET A 71 8.14 4.27 9.50
C MET A 71 9.52 3.90 8.94
N ARG A 72 9.84 2.60 8.85
CA ARG A 72 11.13 2.07 8.39
C ARG A 72 10.97 1.12 7.21
N ILE A 73 11.95 1.13 6.30
CA ILE A 73 12.06 0.17 5.19
C ILE A 73 13.50 -0.35 5.13
N ALA A 74 13.66 -1.68 5.04
CA ALA A 74 14.98 -2.33 5.01
C ALA A 74 15.92 -1.88 6.15
N GLY A 75 15.36 -1.61 7.35
CA GLY A 75 16.10 -1.12 8.51
C GLY A 75 16.48 0.37 8.47
N VAL A 76 16.13 1.09 7.41
CA VAL A 76 16.41 2.53 7.26
C VAL A 76 15.21 3.34 7.76
N SER A 77 15.49 4.36 8.58
CA SER A 77 14.49 5.32 9.08
C SER A 77 14.53 6.63 8.31
N LEU A 78 13.43 7.38 8.34
CA LEU A 78 13.46 8.80 7.99
C LEU A 78 14.50 9.54 8.85
N GLY A 79 15.12 10.57 8.28
CA GLY A 79 16.24 11.31 8.88
C GLY A 79 17.61 10.64 8.77
N THR A 80 17.70 9.38 8.35
CA THR A 80 19.00 8.70 8.16
C THR A 80 19.80 9.39 7.04
N SER A 81 21.09 9.65 7.26
CA SER A 81 21.95 10.21 6.19
C SER A 81 22.17 9.20 5.05
N PHE A 82 22.31 9.68 3.82
CA PHE A 82 22.60 8.81 2.66
C PHE A 82 23.89 7.99 2.83
N ASP A 83 24.91 8.54 3.48
CA ASP A 83 26.15 7.80 3.76
C ASP A 83 25.93 6.64 4.74
N ALA A 84 25.09 6.84 5.77
CA ALA A 84 24.71 5.77 6.69
C ALA A 84 23.87 4.68 5.99
N VAL A 85 23.01 5.05 5.03
CA VAL A 85 22.27 4.09 4.20
C VAL A 85 23.25 3.24 3.38
N LYS A 86 24.21 3.86 2.69
CA LYS A 86 25.24 3.15 1.90
C LYS A 86 26.13 2.26 2.78
N ALA A 87 26.47 2.72 3.98
CA ALA A 87 27.23 1.91 4.94
C ALA A 87 26.47 0.66 5.41
N SER A 88 25.14 0.75 5.53
CA SER A 88 24.28 -0.35 5.99
C SER A 88 23.91 -1.32 4.86
N LEU A 89 23.52 -0.80 3.70
CA LEU A 89 22.96 -1.59 2.58
C LEU A 89 23.97 -1.88 1.47
N GLY A 90 25.17 -1.30 1.52
CA GLY A 90 26.19 -1.41 0.49
C GLY A 90 25.96 -0.46 -0.68
N GLN A 91 26.44 -0.85 -1.86
CA GLN A 91 26.38 -0.01 -3.06
C GLN A 91 24.96 0.04 -3.63
N PRO A 92 24.35 1.23 -3.83
CA PRO A 92 23.06 1.36 -4.50
C PRO A 92 23.15 0.94 -5.97
N THR A 93 22.04 0.43 -6.50
CA THR A 93 21.87 0.19 -7.95
C THR A 93 21.86 1.48 -8.78
N SER A 94 21.48 2.61 -8.17
CA SER A 94 21.58 3.94 -8.76
C SER A 94 21.68 5.00 -7.67
N GLU A 95 22.57 5.97 -7.86
CA GLU A 95 22.81 7.08 -6.94
C GLU A 95 22.67 8.40 -7.70
N LYS A 96 21.80 9.27 -7.20
CA LYS A 96 21.62 10.66 -7.63
C LYS A 96 21.80 11.58 -6.43
N ARG A 97 21.88 12.88 -6.68
CA ARG A 97 22.02 13.90 -5.62
C ARG A 97 20.92 13.80 -4.56
N ASP A 98 19.70 13.47 -4.95
CA ASP A 98 18.48 13.49 -4.14
C ASP A 98 17.85 12.11 -3.93
N GLU A 99 18.47 11.04 -4.45
CA GLU A 99 17.87 9.70 -4.43
C GLU A 99 18.93 8.60 -4.40
N LEU A 100 18.78 7.64 -3.48
CA LEU A 100 19.45 6.34 -3.54
C LEU A 100 18.44 5.27 -3.95
N THR A 101 18.80 4.42 -4.91
CA THR A 101 17.95 3.29 -5.36
C THR A 101 18.64 1.96 -5.12
N TYR A 102 17.93 1.03 -4.48
CA TYR A 102 18.32 -0.36 -4.27
C TYR A 102 17.22 -1.27 -4.82
N GLY A 103 17.35 -1.72 -6.07
CA GLY A 103 16.29 -2.48 -6.72
C GLY A 103 15.00 -1.66 -6.82
N GLY A 104 13.90 -2.16 -6.26
CA GLY A 104 12.63 -1.42 -6.17
C GLY A 104 12.46 -0.54 -4.94
N ILE A 105 13.49 -0.34 -4.13
CA ILE A 105 13.48 0.56 -2.97
C ILE A 105 14.16 1.88 -3.34
N LYS A 106 13.55 3.00 -2.98
CA LYS A 106 14.13 4.34 -3.12
C LYS A 106 14.13 5.08 -1.80
N PHE A 107 15.25 5.71 -1.49
CA PHE A 107 15.42 6.64 -0.39
C PHE A 107 15.66 8.04 -0.97
N GLY A 108 14.72 8.95 -0.78
CA GLY A 108 14.74 10.26 -1.42
C GLY A 108 14.91 11.41 -0.43
N HIS A 109 15.48 12.51 -0.91
CA HIS A 109 15.72 13.75 -0.18
C HIS A 109 14.98 14.91 -0.85
N SER A 110 14.48 15.87 -0.07
CA SER A 110 13.90 17.10 -0.63
C SER A 110 15.00 18.12 -0.93
N LEU A 111 15.16 18.47 -2.21
CA LEU A 111 16.15 19.45 -2.68
C LEU A 111 15.93 20.88 -2.17
N MET A 112 14.88 21.13 -1.39
CA MET A 112 14.58 22.46 -0.83
C MET A 112 15.50 22.85 0.34
N GLN A 113 16.35 21.93 0.82
CA GLN A 113 17.33 22.21 1.87
C GLN A 113 18.74 22.04 1.31
N ASP A 114 19.60 23.06 1.45
CA ASP A 114 21.06 22.98 1.18
C ASP A 114 21.81 22.12 2.23
N SER A 115 21.12 21.14 2.82
CA SER A 115 21.63 20.28 3.88
C SER A 115 22.23 18.99 3.30
N ARG A 116 22.95 18.26 4.14
CA ARG A 116 23.43 16.91 3.77
C ARG A 116 22.21 16.04 3.45
N PRO A 117 22.25 15.23 2.37
CA PRO A 117 21.10 14.44 1.97
C PRO A 117 20.76 13.41 3.05
N ILE A 118 19.58 13.58 3.61
CA ILE A 118 18.94 12.65 4.54
C ILE A 118 17.70 12.04 3.88
N VAL A 119 17.33 10.84 4.30
CA VAL A 119 16.10 10.16 3.88
C VAL A 119 14.90 10.94 4.39
N TRP A 120 14.23 11.63 3.47
CA TRP A 120 13.02 12.40 3.73
C TRP A 120 11.76 11.60 3.40
N TYR A 121 11.84 10.75 2.39
CA TYR A 121 10.79 9.81 2.04
C TYR A 121 11.39 8.51 1.55
N MET A 122 10.58 7.46 1.61
CA MET A 122 10.93 6.14 1.11
C MET A 122 9.84 5.61 0.19
N THR A 123 10.21 4.90 -0.87
CA THR A 123 9.24 4.19 -1.70
C THR A 123 9.67 2.76 -1.96
N VAL A 124 8.69 1.87 -2.11
CA VAL A 124 8.87 0.48 -2.51
C VAL A 124 7.95 0.20 -3.69
N SER A 125 8.51 -0.16 -4.85
CA SER A 125 7.77 -0.40 -6.10
C SER A 125 7.73 -1.87 -6.54
N ASN A 126 8.35 -2.78 -5.79
CA ASN A 126 8.31 -4.23 -6.02
C ASN A 126 8.39 -5.00 -4.68
N ARG A 127 8.64 -6.31 -4.70
CA ARG A 127 8.71 -7.16 -3.50
C ARG A 127 10.05 -7.13 -2.75
N ASP A 128 10.95 -6.19 -3.04
CA ASP A 128 12.29 -6.14 -2.43
C ASP A 128 12.25 -5.71 -0.94
N ALA A 129 11.13 -5.14 -0.48
CA ALA A 129 10.93 -4.82 0.92
C ALA A 129 9.47 -5.03 1.37
N VAL A 130 9.31 -5.10 2.69
CA VAL A 130 8.03 -5.19 3.39
C VAL A 130 7.94 -4.09 4.44
N THR A 131 6.74 -3.63 4.77
CA THR A 131 6.51 -2.83 5.99
C THR A 131 6.81 -3.67 7.23
N ALA A 132 6.97 -3.02 8.39
CA ALA A 132 7.19 -3.74 9.66
C ALA A 132 6.07 -4.75 9.98
N ARG A 133 4.83 -4.46 9.59
CA ARG A 133 3.69 -5.39 9.75
C ARG A 133 3.55 -6.40 8.62
N GLY A 134 4.51 -6.49 7.71
CA GLY A 134 4.57 -7.53 6.69
C GLY A 134 3.70 -7.30 5.46
N ILE A 135 3.43 -6.05 5.09
CA ILE A 135 2.82 -5.71 3.79
C ILE A 135 3.89 -5.48 2.73
N ALA A 136 3.79 -6.17 1.60
CA ALA A 136 4.65 -6.01 0.43
C ALA A 136 3.86 -5.46 -0.77
N VAL A 137 4.56 -4.94 -1.78
CA VAL A 137 3.94 -4.72 -3.10
C VAL A 137 3.43 -6.06 -3.65
N GLY A 138 2.23 -6.03 -4.21
CA GLY A 138 1.52 -7.22 -4.71
C GLY A 138 0.61 -7.89 -3.67
N ASP A 139 0.68 -7.52 -2.40
CA ASP A 139 -0.29 -7.99 -1.40
C ASP A 139 -1.68 -7.40 -1.65
N SER A 140 -2.72 -8.15 -1.26
CA SER A 140 -4.11 -7.72 -1.44
C SER A 140 -4.47 -6.58 -0.48
N LEU A 141 -5.37 -5.69 -0.91
CA LEU A 141 -5.92 -4.65 -0.04
C LEU A 141 -6.73 -5.23 1.12
N LYS A 142 -7.26 -6.45 0.98
CA LYS A 142 -7.85 -7.18 2.10
C LYS A 142 -6.82 -7.45 3.20
N LYS A 143 -5.61 -7.91 2.84
CA LYS A 143 -4.53 -8.09 3.81
C LYS A 143 -4.14 -6.78 4.48
N VAL A 144 -4.08 -5.68 3.72
CA VAL A 144 -3.83 -4.33 4.30
C VAL A 144 -4.90 -3.99 5.32
N MET A 145 -6.18 -4.17 4.99
CA MET A 145 -7.31 -3.94 5.88
C MET A 145 -7.27 -4.83 7.13
N ASP A 146 -6.90 -6.11 7.00
CA ASP A 146 -6.83 -7.05 8.12
C ASP A 146 -5.68 -6.70 9.09
N ILE A 147 -4.61 -6.05 8.62
CA ILE A 147 -3.41 -5.71 9.42
C ILE A 147 -3.44 -4.28 9.98
N TYR A 148 -3.81 -3.30 9.16
CA TYR A 148 -3.82 -1.88 9.52
C TYR A 148 -5.22 -1.36 9.85
N GLY A 149 -6.29 -2.09 9.52
CA GLY A 149 -7.67 -1.62 9.66
C GLY A 149 -8.07 -0.66 8.54
N ARG A 150 -9.13 0.11 8.78
CA ARG A 150 -9.60 1.13 7.83
C ARG A 150 -8.57 2.26 7.72
N PRO A 151 -8.32 2.80 6.51
CA PRO A 151 -7.41 3.93 6.36
C PRO A 151 -7.94 5.14 7.11
N ASP A 152 -7.01 5.93 7.66
CA ASP A 152 -7.28 7.22 8.30
C ASP A 152 -7.75 8.24 7.26
N PHE A 153 -7.19 8.16 6.05
CA PHE A 153 -7.54 9.02 4.94
C PHE A 153 -7.40 8.27 3.60
N ILE A 154 -8.14 8.71 2.59
CA ILE A 154 -7.92 8.30 1.21
C ILE A 154 -7.72 9.57 0.40
N ASP A 155 -6.60 9.70 -0.29
CA ASP A 155 -6.30 10.93 -1.02
C ASP A 155 -7.02 11.01 -2.38
N PHE A 156 -6.76 12.09 -3.12
CA PHE A 156 -7.35 12.29 -4.45
C PHE A 156 -6.88 11.27 -5.49
N ASN A 157 -5.74 10.63 -5.27
CA ASN A 157 -5.19 9.56 -6.10
C ASN A 157 -5.71 8.17 -5.67
N ASN A 158 -6.70 8.13 -4.78
CA ASN A 158 -7.28 6.90 -4.23
C ASN A 158 -6.25 6.02 -3.51
N ARG A 159 -5.22 6.63 -2.91
CA ARG A 159 -4.23 5.93 -2.09
C ARG A 159 -4.75 5.81 -0.67
N TRP A 160 -4.57 4.65 -0.06
CA TRP A 160 -4.92 4.45 1.34
C TRP A 160 -3.82 4.98 2.23
N PHE A 161 -4.16 5.90 3.12
CA PHE A 161 -3.23 6.53 4.04
C PHE A 161 -3.47 6.08 5.47
N TYR A 162 -2.38 5.79 6.17
CA TYR A 162 -2.34 5.48 7.59
C TYR A 162 -1.30 6.38 8.25
N GLY A 163 -1.70 7.09 9.30
CA GLY A 163 -0.82 8.02 10.01
C GLY A 163 -1.48 9.34 10.35
N TYR A 164 -0.65 10.35 10.62
CA TYR A 164 -1.09 11.69 10.96
C TYR A 164 -0.99 12.61 9.75
N LEU A 165 -2.04 13.39 9.49
CA LEU A 165 -1.93 14.52 8.58
C LEU A 165 -2.81 15.68 9.02
N ARG A 166 -2.46 16.88 8.57
CA ARG A 166 -3.37 18.04 8.57
C ARG A 166 -3.90 18.26 7.16
N TYR A 167 -5.22 18.16 7.01
CA TYR A 167 -5.88 18.20 5.71
C TYR A 167 -5.59 19.52 4.96
N ASN A 168 -5.26 19.43 3.67
CA ASN A 168 -4.79 20.56 2.85
C ASN A 168 -3.57 21.32 3.42
N SER A 169 -2.59 20.57 3.95
CA SER A 169 -1.30 21.12 4.32
C SER A 169 -0.18 20.14 3.97
N ASP A 170 1.06 20.59 4.07
CA ASP A 170 2.22 19.73 3.85
C ASP A 170 2.53 18.85 5.07
N ASN A 171 1.89 19.06 6.22
CA ASN A 171 2.12 18.27 7.44
C ASN A 171 1.49 16.88 7.30
N ILE A 172 2.31 15.90 6.92
CA ILE A 172 1.93 14.52 6.69
C ILE A 172 3.03 13.55 7.11
N VAL A 173 2.70 12.70 8.07
CA VAL A 173 3.58 11.68 8.61
C VAL A 173 2.87 10.35 8.59
N GLY A 174 3.30 9.44 7.71
CA GLY A 174 2.67 8.13 7.62
C GLY A 174 3.01 7.34 6.37
N ILE A 175 2.16 6.35 6.09
CA ILE A 175 2.32 5.40 5.01
C ILE A 175 1.15 5.53 4.03
N PHE A 176 1.47 5.64 2.76
CA PHE A 176 0.53 5.46 1.66
C PHE A 176 0.70 4.09 1.01
N PHE A 177 -0.43 3.43 0.75
CA PHE A 177 -0.52 2.30 -0.15
C PHE A 177 -1.19 2.75 -1.45
N GLU A 178 -0.39 2.91 -2.51
CA GLU A 178 -0.90 2.97 -3.88
C GLU A 178 -1.40 1.60 -4.29
N HIS A 179 -2.51 1.57 -5.04
CA HIS A 179 -3.12 0.32 -5.43
C HIS A 179 -3.93 0.43 -6.72
N ASN A 180 -4.15 -0.71 -7.38
CA ASN A 180 -5.04 -0.83 -8.55
C ASN A 180 -6.49 -1.21 -8.16
N GLY A 181 -6.82 -1.09 -6.88
CA GLY A 181 -8.12 -1.47 -6.30
C GLY A 181 -8.23 -2.94 -5.92
N SER A 182 -7.18 -3.76 -6.13
CA SER A 182 -7.08 -5.11 -5.59
C SER A 182 -5.82 -5.33 -4.77
N LYS A 183 -4.70 -4.84 -5.28
CA LYS A 183 -3.36 -5.08 -4.73
C LYS A 183 -2.58 -3.81 -4.58
N VAL A 184 -1.70 -3.80 -3.60
CA VAL A 184 -0.68 -2.77 -3.40
C VAL A 184 0.23 -2.75 -4.62
N THR A 185 0.42 -1.59 -5.22
CA THR A 185 1.31 -1.37 -6.37
C THR A 185 2.53 -0.53 -6.00
N LYS A 186 2.45 0.26 -4.93
CA LYS A 186 3.59 0.97 -4.35
C LYS A 186 3.31 1.28 -2.88
N ILE A 187 4.36 1.26 -2.07
CA ILE A 187 4.34 1.73 -0.68
C ILE A 187 5.15 3.02 -0.63
N ILE A 188 4.65 4.03 0.07
CA ILE A 188 5.33 5.32 0.25
C ILE A 188 5.31 5.66 1.73
N ILE A 189 6.47 5.94 2.32
CA ILE A 189 6.59 6.45 3.69
C ILE A 189 7.10 7.88 3.61
N SER A 190 6.42 8.80 4.31
CA SER A 190 6.72 10.24 4.27
C SER A 190 6.68 10.85 5.66
N ASP A 191 7.53 11.84 5.87
CA ASP A 191 7.53 12.80 6.99
C ASP A 191 7.73 14.19 6.37
N ASN A 192 6.62 14.78 5.91
CA ASN A 192 6.58 16.08 5.25
C ASN A 192 5.90 17.11 6.16
#